data_AF-A0AAW2LY23-F1
#
_entry.id   AF-A0AAW2LY23-F1
#
_cell.length_a   1.000
_cell.length_b   1.000
_cell.length_c   1.000
_cell.angle_alpha   90.00
_cell.angle_beta   90.00
_cell.angle_gamma   90.00
#
_symmetry.space_group_name_H-M   'P 1'
#
loop_
_entity.id
_entity.type
_entity.pdbx_description
1 polymer ?
#
loop_
_entity_poly.entity_id
_entity_poly.type
_entity_poly.pdbx_seq_one_letter_code
_entity_poly.pdbx_strand_id
1 'polypeptide(L)'
;MAMWEWKLSLFSVLLFVLLVGALARVQKDETTLNLSAAEEELQSSPTSTMAEKLEGLNEHAVDDPEEVARMVEMATRNSTERRKLGFFSCGTGNPIDDCWRCDANWQRNRKRLADCGIGFGRNAIGGRDGRYYVVTDPGDDDPVNPRPGTLRHAVIQDEPLWIVFKRDMVITLKQELIMNSFKTIDGRGVNVHIANGACITIQFITNVIIHGLHIHDCKPTGNAMVRSSPSHYGWRTMADGDGVSIFGSSHIWVDHNSLANCADGLVDAVMGSTAITISNNYFTHHNEVMLLGHSDSYVRDKQMQVTIAYNHFGEGLIQRMPRCRHGYFHVVNNDYTHWEMYAIGGSAEPTINSQGNRYLAPVNPFAKEVTKRVDTAEGQWKSWNWRSEGDLMLNGAYFTHLELELQPAMPEHQALEPSLPPWLEPLLLVLVPSVVVGAAQC
;
A
#
# COMPACT_ATOMS: atom_id res chain seq x y z
N MET A 1 -53.31 6.54 37.36
CA MET A 1 -52.98 5.40 36.47
C MET A 1 -51.82 5.67 35.52
N ALA A 2 -51.25 6.88 35.41
CA ALA A 2 -50.15 7.17 34.46
C ALA A 2 -48.71 6.96 35.02
N MET A 3 -48.51 6.80 36.33
CA MET A 3 -47.17 6.62 36.93
C MET A 3 -46.66 5.17 36.93
N TRP A 4 -47.53 4.19 36.65
CA TRP A 4 -47.17 2.77 36.67
C TRP A 4 -46.64 2.29 35.31
N GLU A 5 -47.16 2.83 34.21
CA GLU A 5 -46.74 2.45 32.84
C GLU A 5 -45.32 2.92 32.49
N TRP A 6 -44.88 4.07 33.01
CA TRP A 6 -43.52 4.58 32.77
C TRP A 6 -42.43 3.75 33.46
N LYS A 7 -42.73 3.16 34.62
CA LYS A 7 -41.76 2.32 35.35
C LYS A 7 -41.56 0.96 34.67
N LEU A 8 -42.61 0.38 34.07
CA LEU A 8 -42.51 -0.86 33.28
C LEU A 8 -41.75 -0.65 31.96
N SER A 9 -41.90 0.51 31.33
CA SER A 9 -41.18 0.87 30.10
C SER A 9 -39.68 1.04 30.33
N LEU A 10 -39.27 1.75 31.40
CA LEU A 10 -37.85 1.94 31.74
C LEU A 10 -37.17 0.62 32.15
N PHE A 11 -37.89 -0.27 32.82
CA PHE A 11 -37.35 -1.59 33.20
C PHE A 11 -37.14 -2.50 31.99
N SER A 12 -38.03 -2.47 31.00
CA SER A 12 -37.88 -3.23 29.74
C SER A 12 -36.70 -2.73 28.90
N VAL A 13 -36.50 -1.41 28.83
CA VAL A 13 -35.36 -0.83 28.09
C VAL A 13 -34.04 -1.19 28.77
N LEU A 14 -33.97 -1.13 30.11
CA LEU A 14 -32.76 -1.51 30.86
C LEU A 14 -32.44 -3.01 30.69
N LEU A 15 -33.46 -3.87 30.74
CA LEU A 15 -33.30 -5.31 30.51
C LEU A 15 -32.82 -5.60 29.09
N PHE A 16 -33.33 -4.88 28.10
CA PHE A 16 -32.92 -5.02 26.69
C PHE A 16 -31.47 -4.57 26.47
N VAL A 17 -31.05 -3.46 27.07
CA VAL A 17 -29.65 -2.98 27.01
C VAL A 17 -28.70 -3.97 27.69
N LEU A 18 -29.10 -4.56 28.82
CA LEU A 18 -28.31 -5.60 29.50
C LEU A 18 -28.23 -6.88 28.68
N LEU A 19 -29.31 -7.29 28.01
CA LEU A 19 -29.34 -8.45 27.11
C LEU A 19 -28.45 -8.26 25.87
N VAL A 20 -28.51 -7.08 25.24
CA VAL A 20 -27.65 -6.75 24.08
C VAL A 20 -26.18 -6.66 24.51
N GLY A 21 -25.89 -6.06 25.67
CA GLY A 21 -24.53 -6.01 26.22
C GLY A 21 -23.98 -7.40 26.60
N ALA A 22 -24.83 -8.30 27.08
CA ALA A 22 -24.46 -9.68 27.37
C ALA A 22 -24.21 -10.48 26.07
N LEU A 23 -25.08 -10.35 25.07
CA LEU A 23 -24.90 -11.00 23.76
C LEU A 23 -23.63 -10.51 23.04
N ALA A 24 -23.34 -9.22 23.07
CA ALA A 24 -22.11 -8.67 22.49
C ALA A 24 -20.84 -9.16 23.21
N ARG A 25 -20.90 -9.36 24.54
CA ARG A 25 -19.80 -9.97 25.30
C ARG A 25 -19.61 -11.44 24.98
N VAL A 26 -20.71 -12.21 24.91
CA VAL A 26 -20.68 -13.63 24.55
C VAL A 26 -20.10 -13.81 23.15
N GLN A 27 -20.52 -13.00 22.18
CA GLN A 27 -20.01 -13.05 20.81
C GLN A 27 -18.53 -12.66 20.73
N LYS A 28 -18.09 -11.69 21.53
CA LYS A 28 -16.66 -11.35 21.65
C LYS A 28 -15.87 -12.51 22.24
N ASP A 29 -16.31 -13.08 23.36
CA ASP A 29 -15.65 -14.22 24.01
C ASP A 29 -15.56 -15.44 23.10
N GLU A 30 -16.63 -15.77 22.36
CA GLU A 30 -16.69 -16.87 21.40
C GLU A 30 -15.74 -16.64 20.20
N THR A 31 -15.60 -15.38 19.75
CA THR A 31 -14.62 -15.01 18.70
C THR A 31 -13.18 -15.16 19.20
N THR A 32 -12.89 -14.73 20.43
CA THR A 32 -11.56 -14.91 21.07
C THR A 32 -11.23 -16.38 21.30
N LEU A 33 -12.21 -17.19 21.72
CA LEU A 33 -12.06 -18.63 21.92
C LEU A 33 -11.82 -19.37 20.60
N ASN A 34 -12.48 -18.95 19.52
CA ASN A 34 -12.26 -19.51 18.19
C ASN A 34 -10.89 -19.11 17.61
N LEU A 35 -10.40 -17.89 17.90
CA LEU A 35 -9.04 -17.49 17.55
C LEU A 35 -8.00 -18.31 18.33
N SER A 36 -8.19 -18.51 19.64
CA SER A 36 -7.28 -19.32 20.44
C SER A 36 -7.31 -20.80 20.06
N ALA A 37 -8.48 -21.33 19.67
CA ALA A 37 -8.61 -22.71 19.18
C ALA A 37 -7.95 -22.88 17.81
N ALA A 38 -8.04 -21.88 16.92
CA ALA A 38 -7.32 -21.87 15.65
C ALA A 38 -5.79 -21.76 15.85
N GLU A 39 -5.34 -21.03 16.88
CA GLU A 39 -3.93 -20.98 17.29
C GLU A 39 -3.45 -22.32 17.86
N GLU A 40 -4.27 -23.03 18.65
CA GLU A 40 -3.95 -24.37 19.17
C GLU A 40 -3.95 -25.46 18.09
N GLU A 41 -4.87 -25.43 17.12
CA GLU A 41 -4.86 -26.38 16.00
C GLU A 41 -3.63 -26.19 15.10
N LEU A 42 -3.19 -24.95 14.87
CA LEU A 42 -1.98 -24.63 14.10
C LEU A 42 -0.69 -25.10 14.79
N GLN A 43 -0.69 -25.21 16.12
CA GLN A 43 0.46 -25.70 16.90
C GLN A 43 0.54 -27.23 16.99
N SER A 44 -0.53 -27.96 16.63
CA SER A 44 -0.62 -29.42 16.82
C SER A 44 -0.14 -30.28 15.65
N SER A 45 0.24 -29.68 14.51
CA SER A 45 0.78 -30.41 13.36
C SER A 45 2.26 -30.77 13.54
N PRO A 46 2.71 -32.01 13.26
CA PRO A 46 4.08 -32.45 13.49
C PRO A 46 5.01 -31.90 12.39
N THR A 47 5.30 -30.61 12.46
CA THR A 47 6.50 -29.97 11.89
C THR A 47 7.14 -29.08 12.97
N SER A 48 7.21 -29.61 14.20
CA SER A 48 7.75 -28.94 15.38
C SER A 48 9.29 -28.82 15.40
N THR A 49 9.95 -28.85 14.23
CA THR A 49 11.39 -28.54 14.11
C THR A 49 11.67 -27.23 13.37
N MET A 50 10.65 -26.50 12.91
CA MET A 50 10.80 -25.16 12.32
C MET A 50 10.24 -24.02 13.20
N ALA A 51 9.43 -24.33 14.21
CA ALA A 51 8.83 -23.33 15.10
C ALA A 51 9.70 -22.93 16.30
N GLU A 52 10.72 -23.72 16.66
CA GLU A 52 11.66 -23.42 17.76
C GLU A 52 13.03 -22.90 17.27
N LYS A 53 13.14 -22.53 15.98
CA LYS A 53 14.37 -21.95 15.42
C LYS A 53 14.10 -20.65 14.68
N LEU A 54 13.54 -19.62 15.33
CA LEU A 54 13.62 -18.25 14.82
C LEU A 54 13.32 -17.18 15.90
N GLU A 55 14.22 -17.06 16.88
CA GLU A 55 14.69 -15.74 17.34
C GLU A 55 15.67 -15.16 16.30
N GLY A 56 15.33 -15.30 15.01
CA GLY A 56 16.14 -14.90 13.88
C GLY A 56 15.65 -13.57 13.32
N LEU A 57 16.60 -12.72 12.94
CA LEU A 57 16.36 -11.62 12.01
C LEU A 57 15.69 -12.21 10.74
N ASN A 58 14.63 -11.58 10.24
CA ASN A 58 14.07 -11.89 8.93
C ASN A 58 15.19 -11.66 7.91
N GLU A 59 15.60 -12.72 7.24
CA GLU A 59 16.73 -12.73 6.30
C GLU A 59 16.60 -11.75 5.14
N HIS A 60 15.40 -11.20 4.92
CA HIS A 60 15.12 -10.22 3.88
C HIS A 60 15.18 -8.77 4.38
N ALA A 61 15.11 -8.53 5.68
CA ALA A 61 15.33 -7.21 6.25
C ALA A 61 16.82 -6.86 6.16
N VAL A 62 17.14 -5.65 5.73
CA VAL A 62 18.53 -5.19 5.74
C VAL A 62 18.98 -4.83 7.15
N ASP A 63 20.25 -5.06 7.48
CA ASP A 63 20.81 -4.73 8.79
C ASP A 63 20.89 -3.21 9.03
N ASP A 64 21.16 -2.45 7.97
CA ASP A 64 21.27 -0.98 8.02
C ASP A 64 20.22 -0.32 7.11
N PRO A 65 19.04 0.06 7.67
CA PRO A 65 17.99 0.73 6.93
C PRO A 65 18.38 2.14 6.45
N GLU A 66 19.26 2.84 7.19
CA GLU A 66 19.69 4.20 6.85
C GLU A 66 20.55 4.20 5.58
N GLU A 67 21.34 3.14 5.35
CA GLU A 67 22.07 2.96 4.09
C GLU A 67 21.13 2.93 2.89
N VAL A 68 20.01 2.20 3.01
CA VAL A 68 19.02 2.11 1.92
C VAL A 68 18.34 3.46 1.68
N ALA A 69 18.00 4.20 2.75
CA ALA A 69 17.46 5.54 2.64
C ALA A 69 18.44 6.49 1.91
N ARG A 70 19.73 6.45 2.27
CA ARG A 70 20.79 7.24 1.61
C ARG A 70 21.00 6.84 0.15
N MET A 71 20.88 5.55 -0.19
CA MET A 71 20.94 5.09 -1.58
C MET A 71 19.79 5.69 -2.41
N VAL A 72 18.57 5.76 -1.86
CA VAL A 72 17.41 6.38 -2.51
C VAL A 72 17.63 7.89 -2.70
N GLU A 73 18.15 8.57 -1.69
CA GLU A 73 18.50 9.99 -1.77
C GLU A 73 19.55 10.24 -2.86
N MET A 74 20.63 9.43 -2.89
CA MET A 74 21.67 9.54 -3.91
C MET A 74 21.12 9.29 -5.32
N ALA A 75 20.25 8.30 -5.51
CA ALA A 75 19.61 8.03 -6.79
C ALA A 75 18.74 9.22 -7.26
N THR A 76 17.96 9.78 -6.35
CA THR A 76 17.13 10.97 -6.56
C THR A 76 17.97 12.17 -6.97
N ARG A 77 19.04 12.47 -6.22
CA ARG A 77 19.94 13.59 -6.50
C ARG A 77 20.60 13.42 -7.87
N ASN A 78 21.08 12.22 -8.18
CA ASN A 78 21.71 11.93 -9.47
C ASN A 78 20.72 12.11 -10.65
N SER A 79 19.48 11.66 -10.51
CA SER A 79 18.44 11.87 -11.53
C SER A 79 18.12 13.37 -11.70
N THR A 80 17.96 14.11 -10.59
CA THR A 80 17.68 15.55 -10.61
C THR A 80 18.82 16.37 -11.21
N GLU A 81 20.08 16.10 -10.85
CA GLU A 81 21.24 16.79 -11.42
C GLU A 81 21.40 16.48 -12.91
N ARG A 82 21.15 15.24 -13.34
CA ARG A 82 21.15 14.88 -14.77
C ARG A 82 20.11 15.67 -15.56
N ARG A 83 18.91 15.87 -15.00
CA ARG A 83 17.88 16.72 -15.61
C ARG A 83 18.35 18.16 -15.79
N LYS A 84 19.09 18.73 -14.82
CA LYS A 84 19.63 20.11 -14.91
C LYS A 84 20.68 20.28 -16.01
N LEU A 85 21.35 19.21 -16.43
CA LEU A 85 22.45 19.24 -17.40
C LEU A 85 22.00 19.26 -18.88
N GLY A 86 20.71 19.26 -19.21
CA GLY A 86 20.31 19.39 -20.62
C GLY A 86 18.83 19.56 -20.93
N PHE A 87 18.54 20.45 -21.89
CA PHE A 87 17.23 20.74 -22.49
C PHE A 87 16.61 19.56 -23.29
N PHE A 88 17.32 18.43 -23.40
CA PHE A 88 16.93 17.23 -24.17
C PHE A 88 17.01 15.91 -23.38
N SER A 89 17.20 15.95 -22.05
CA SER A 89 17.21 14.71 -21.25
C SER A 89 15.78 14.22 -21.06
N CYS A 90 15.52 12.93 -21.31
CA CYS A 90 14.24 12.29 -20.95
C CYS A 90 13.98 12.27 -19.43
N GLY A 91 15.01 12.55 -18.62
CA GLY A 91 14.95 12.49 -17.16
C GLY A 91 13.94 13.47 -16.56
N THR A 92 13.04 12.94 -15.77
CA THR A 92 11.99 13.63 -15.03
C THR A 92 12.45 14.06 -13.64
N GLY A 93 13.55 13.49 -13.12
CA GLY A 93 13.95 13.65 -11.72
C GLY A 93 13.47 12.49 -10.82
N ASN A 94 12.62 11.61 -11.35
CA ASN A 94 12.21 10.37 -10.71
C ASN A 94 13.09 9.21 -11.21
N PRO A 95 14.01 8.68 -10.38
CA PRO A 95 14.96 7.66 -10.83
C PRO A 95 14.31 6.33 -11.24
N ILE A 96 13.11 6.01 -10.72
CA ILE A 96 12.36 4.81 -11.09
C ILE A 96 11.91 4.94 -12.54
N ASP A 97 11.17 6.00 -12.85
CA ASP A 97 10.63 6.23 -14.20
C ASP A 97 11.74 6.50 -15.22
N ASP A 98 12.75 7.28 -14.85
CA ASP A 98 13.89 7.58 -15.72
C ASP A 98 14.66 6.31 -16.13
N CYS A 99 14.67 5.27 -15.30
CA CYS A 99 15.37 4.02 -15.57
C CYS A 99 14.77 3.21 -16.73
N TRP A 100 13.43 3.19 -16.87
CA TRP A 100 12.74 2.40 -17.90
C TRP A 100 11.99 3.23 -18.94
N ARG A 101 11.37 4.36 -18.59
CA ARG A 101 10.62 5.20 -19.55
C ARG A 101 11.52 5.88 -20.57
N CYS A 102 12.78 6.12 -20.20
CA CYS A 102 13.78 6.68 -21.12
C CYS A 102 14.38 5.67 -22.10
N ASP A 103 14.02 4.39 -21.99
CA ASP A 103 14.23 3.46 -23.09
C ASP A 103 13.19 3.72 -24.19
N ALA A 104 13.64 4.20 -25.35
CA ALA A 104 12.76 4.41 -26.50
C ALA A 104 12.04 3.14 -26.97
N ASN A 105 12.51 1.95 -26.55
CA ASN A 105 11.92 0.65 -26.84
C ASN A 105 11.30 -0.02 -25.60
N TRP A 106 10.94 0.74 -24.55
CA TRP A 106 10.40 0.18 -23.31
C TRP A 106 9.22 -0.77 -23.53
N GLN A 107 8.38 -0.55 -24.55
CA GLN A 107 7.26 -1.44 -24.86
C GLN A 107 7.72 -2.85 -25.29
N ARG A 108 8.89 -2.95 -25.92
CA ARG A 108 9.53 -4.21 -26.31
C ARG A 108 10.36 -4.80 -25.16
N ASN A 109 10.87 -3.94 -24.29
CA ASN A 109 11.72 -4.28 -23.15
C ASN A 109 10.94 -4.24 -21.81
N ARG A 110 9.68 -4.69 -21.79
CA ARG A 110 8.80 -4.57 -20.60
C ARG A 110 9.46 -5.01 -19.29
N LYS A 111 10.19 -6.13 -19.34
CA LYS A 111 10.85 -6.76 -18.20
C LYS A 111 11.96 -5.94 -17.56
N ARG A 112 12.54 -4.98 -18.30
CA ARG A 112 13.54 -4.03 -17.78
C ARG A 112 13.02 -3.23 -16.59
N LEU A 113 11.69 -3.07 -16.48
CA LEU A 113 11.05 -2.45 -15.31
C LEU A 113 11.55 -3.08 -14.00
N ALA A 114 11.71 -4.41 -13.94
CA ALA A 114 12.11 -5.11 -12.72
C ALA A 114 13.52 -4.75 -12.21
N ASP A 115 14.35 -4.12 -13.03
CA ASP A 115 15.68 -3.65 -12.64
C ASP A 115 15.67 -2.18 -12.15
N CYS A 116 14.50 -1.53 -12.14
CA CYS A 116 14.35 -0.10 -11.84
C CYS A 116 13.78 0.19 -10.44
N GLY A 117 13.51 -0.85 -9.64
CA GLY A 117 13.08 -0.67 -8.26
C GLY A 117 14.14 0.05 -7.42
N ILE A 118 13.70 0.87 -6.46
CA ILE A 118 14.54 1.53 -5.48
C ILE A 118 14.05 1.21 -4.06
N GLY A 119 14.78 1.66 -3.03
CA GLY A 119 14.35 1.49 -1.65
C GLY A 119 14.44 0.07 -1.14
N PHE A 120 13.62 -0.28 -0.16
CA PHE A 120 13.64 -1.61 0.46
C PHE A 120 13.17 -2.71 -0.50
N GLY A 121 12.18 -2.43 -1.37
CA GLY A 121 11.69 -3.36 -2.39
C GLY A 121 12.51 -3.42 -3.69
N ARG A 122 13.70 -2.77 -3.76
CA ARG A 122 14.54 -2.73 -4.99
C ARG A 122 14.91 -4.08 -5.59
N ASN A 123 14.89 -5.13 -4.78
CA ASN A 123 15.24 -6.50 -5.19
C ASN A 123 14.02 -7.33 -5.61
N ALA A 124 12.82 -6.74 -5.64
CA ALA A 124 11.62 -7.42 -6.13
C ALA A 124 11.74 -7.66 -7.65
N ILE A 125 12.17 -8.86 -8.05
CA ILE A 125 12.35 -9.18 -9.48
C ILE A 125 11.05 -9.59 -10.18
N GLY A 126 9.99 -9.86 -9.40
CA GLY A 126 8.71 -10.33 -9.92
C GLY A 126 8.86 -11.56 -10.81
N GLY A 127 8.21 -11.53 -11.98
CA GLY A 127 8.27 -12.57 -13.00
C GLY A 127 9.31 -12.33 -14.10
N ARG A 128 10.33 -11.48 -13.88
CA ARG A 128 11.33 -11.07 -14.91
C ARG A 128 11.90 -12.25 -15.68
N ASP A 129 12.29 -13.29 -14.97
CA ASP A 129 13.01 -14.45 -15.53
C ASP A 129 12.05 -15.54 -16.05
N GLY A 130 10.74 -15.27 -15.99
CA GLY A 130 9.67 -16.14 -16.46
C GLY A 130 9.33 -15.98 -17.93
N ARG A 131 8.31 -16.70 -18.42
CA ARG A 131 7.71 -16.41 -19.73
C ARG A 131 6.62 -15.35 -19.59
N TYR A 132 6.21 -14.76 -20.72
CA TYR A 132 4.99 -13.95 -20.73
C TYR A 132 3.76 -14.86 -20.58
N TYR A 133 2.79 -14.39 -19.81
CA TYR A 133 1.44 -14.93 -19.78
C TYR A 133 0.47 -13.82 -20.21
N VAL A 134 -0.34 -14.07 -21.23
CA VAL A 134 -1.30 -13.08 -21.72
C VAL A 134 -2.68 -13.43 -21.19
N VAL A 135 -3.23 -12.58 -20.33
CA VAL A 135 -4.63 -12.65 -19.90
C VAL A 135 -5.51 -12.26 -21.08
N THR A 136 -6.44 -13.15 -21.43
CA THR A 136 -7.38 -12.99 -22.54
C THR A 136 -8.83 -12.99 -22.10
N ASP A 137 -9.12 -13.53 -20.91
CA ASP A 137 -10.45 -13.65 -20.33
C ASP A 137 -10.47 -12.93 -18.96
N PRO A 138 -11.34 -11.91 -18.77
CA PRO A 138 -11.48 -11.21 -17.49
C PRO A 138 -12.32 -11.97 -16.45
N GLY A 139 -12.88 -13.14 -16.79
CA GLY A 139 -13.74 -13.92 -15.90
C GLY A 139 -13.01 -14.52 -14.69
N ASP A 140 -13.74 -14.66 -13.60
CA ASP A 140 -13.28 -15.23 -12.32
C ASP A 140 -14.36 -16.13 -11.68
N ASP A 141 -15.01 -16.96 -12.49
CA ASP A 141 -16.24 -17.67 -12.08
C ASP A 141 -16.02 -18.72 -10.99
N ASP A 142 -14.84 -19.36 -10.97
CA ASP A 142 -14.48 -20.42 -10.04
C ASP A 142 -13.11 -20.11 -9.39
N PRO A 143 -13.09 -19.67 -8.11
CA PRO A 143 -11.87 -19.41 -7.35
C PRO A 143 -10.99 -20.65 -7.10
N VAL A 144 -11.55 -21.85 -7.26
CA VAL A 144 -10.86 -23.13 -7.08
C VAL A 144 -10.37 -23.68 -8.41
N ASN A 145 -11.08 -23.53 -9.52
CA ASN A 145 -10.67 -24.07 -10.83
C ASN A 145 -10.58 -22.97 -11.90
N PRO A 146 -9.61 -22.05 -11.79
CA PRO A 146 -9.50 -20.96 -12.74
C PRO A 146 -9.11 -21.47 -14.14
N ARG A 147 -9.77 -20.93 -15.16
CA ARG A 147 -9.54 -21.33 -16.56
C ARG A 147 -8.24 -20.73 -17.12
N PRO A 148 -7.44 -21.47 -17.90
CA PRO A 148 -6.32 -20.88 -18.65
C PRO A 148 -6.77 -19.68 -19.48
N GLY A 149 -5.96 -18.63 -19.48
CA GLY A 149 -6.29 -17.32 -20.07
C GLY A 149 -6.88 -16.31 -19.08
N THR A 150 -7.27 -16.69 -17.85
CA THR A 150 -7.69 -15.75 -16.80
C THR A 150 -6.51 -15.27 -15.97
N LEU A 151 -6.71 -14.15 -15.24
CA LEU A 151 -5.73 -13.62 -14.30
C LEU A 151 -5.49 -14.58 -13.12
N ARG A 152 -6.55 -15.15 -12.52
CA ARG A 152 -6.41 -16.11 -11.42
C ARG A 152 -5.58 -17.33 -11.81
N HIS A 153 -5.79 -17.87 -13.00
CA HIS A 153 -4.98 -18.98 -13.48
C HIS A 153 -3.51 -18.56 -13.62
N ALA A 154 -3.22 -17.36 -14.11
CA ALA A 154 -1.85 -16.86 -14.29
C ALA A 154 -1.09 -16.74 -12.96
N VAL A 155 -1.70 -16.11 -11.96
CA VAL A 155 -0.98 -15.73 -10.74
C VAL A 155 -0.65 -16.91 -9.81
N ILE A 156 -1.38 -18.02 -9.94
CA ILE A 156 -1.15 -19.20 -9.10
C ILE A 156 -0.08 -20.14 -9.65
N GLN A 157 0.41 -19.96 -10.89
CA GLN A 157 1.37 -20.91 -11.48
C GLN A 157 2.67 -20.98 -10.68
N ASP A 158 3.34 -22.14 -10.70
CA ASP A 158 4.60 -22.33 -9.96
C ASP A 158 5.78 -21.60 -10.62
N GLU A 159 5.80 -21.55 -11.97
CA GLU A 159 6.86 -20.85 -12.67
C GLU A 159 6.77 -19.32 -12.51
N PRO A 160 7.90 -18.61 -12.59
CA PRO A 160 7.88 -17.15 -12.72
C PRO A 160 7.08 -16.73 -13.95
N LEU A 161 6.23 -15.71 -13.82
CA LEU A 161 5.41 -15.21 -14.95
C LEU A 161 5.35 -13.69 -14.99
N TRP A 162 5.61 -13.15 -16.18
CA TRP A 162 5.32 -11.77 -16.52
C TRP A 162 3.93 -11.69 -17.16
N ILE A 163 2.95 -11.29 -16.37
CA ILE A 163 1.53 -11.32 -16.73
C ILE A 163 1.15 -9.99 -17.39
N VAL A 164 0.67 -10.06 -18.62
CA VAL A 164 0.19 -8.92 -19.41
C VAL A 164 -1.24 -9.16 -19.87
N PHE A 165 -1.88 -8.13 -20.39
CA PHE A 165 -3.29 -8.18 -20.77
C PHE A 165 -3.45 -7.93 -22.27
N LYS A 166 -4.32 -8.70 -22.93
CA LYS A 166 -4.52 -8.63 -24.39
C LYS A 166 -5.22 -7.35 -24.84
N ARG A 167 -6.05 -6.77 -23.96
CA ARG A 167 -6.95 -5.63 -24.21
C ARG A 167 -7.35 -5.02 -22.88
N ASP A 168 -8.08 -3.91 -22.93
CA ASP A 168 -8.72 -3.33 -21.75
C ASP A 168 -9.66 -4.34 -21.09
N MET A 169 -9.64 -4.40 -19.76
CA MET A 169 -10.38 -5.36 -18.96
C MET A 169 -10.87 -4.75 -17.67
N VAL A 170 -12.10 -5.14 -17.28
CA VAL A 170 -12.59 -4.98 -15.91
C VAL A 170 -12.73 -6.38 -15.34
N ILE A 171 -11.94 -6.69 -14.32
CA ILE A 171 -11.85 -7.98 -13.67
C ILE A 171 -12.53 -7.85 -12.31
N THR A 172 -13.67 -8.54 -12.15
CA THR A 172 -14.39 -8.60 -10.88
C THR A 172 -14.16 -9.95 -10.25
N LEU A 173 -13.27 -9.97 -9.26
CA LEU A 173 -12.88 -11.19 -8.57
C LEU A 173 -13.99 -11.64 -7.61
N LYS A 174 -14.30 -12.94 -7.62
CA LYS A 174 -15.31 -13.53 -6.72
C LYS A 174 -14.80 -13.69 -5.30
N GLN A 175 -13.50 -13.90 -5.17
CA GLN A 175 -12.76 -14.07 -3.91
C GLN A 175 -11.39 -13.44 -4.07
N GLU A 176 -10.69 -13.20 -2.96
CA GLU A 176 -9.34 -12.65 -2.98
C GLU A 176 -8.42 -13.37 -3.98
N LEU A 177 -7.64 -12.59 -4.72
CA LEU A 177 -6.68 -13.08 -5.69
C LEU A 177 -5.38 -13.44 -4.97
N ILE A 178 -5.37 -14.63 -4.37
CA ILE A 178 -4.16 -15.24 -3.81
C ILE A 178 -3.26 -15.68 -4.96
N MET A 179 -1.96 -15.42 -4.81
CA MET A 179 -0.96 -15.73 -5.83
C MET A 179 0.25 -16.46 -5.27
N ASN A 180 1.08 -16.99 -6.19
CA ASN A 180 2.36 -17.60 -5.88
C ASN A 180 3.50 -16.57 -6.05
N SER A 181 4.70 -16.91 -5.60
CA SER A 181 5.92 -16.10 -5.73
C SER A 181 6.32 -15.86 -7.20
N PHE A 182 7.19 -14.87 -7.43
CA PHE A 182 7.78 -14.56 -8.74
C PHE A 182 6.75 -14.18 -9.82
N LYS A 183 5.87 -13.24 -9.48
CA LYS A 183 4.83 -12.75 -10.39
C LYS A 183 4.99 -11.26 -10.63
N THR A 184 4.83 -10.86 -11.89
CA THR A 184 4.61 -9.46 -12.25
C THR A 184 3.25 -9.36 -12.91
N ILE A 185 2.37 -8.51 -12.37
CA ILE A 185 1.14 -8.10 -13.04
C ILE A 185 1.41 -6.73 -13.67
N ASP A 186 1.49 -6.67 -15.01
CA ASP A 186 1.86 -5.50 -15.79
C ASP A 186 0.71 -5.02 -16.67
N GLY A 187 0.02 -3.98 -16.21
CA GLY A 187 -1.11 -3.35 -16.91
C GLY A 187 -0.72 -2.42 -18.06
N ARG A 188 0.58 -2.15 -18.30
CA ARG A 188 0.98 -1.13 -19.30
C ARG A 188 0.43 -1.44 -20.70
N GLY A 189 -0.05 -0.39 -21.37
CA GLY A 189 -0.48 -0.43 -22.76
C GLY A 189 -1.96 -0.77 -22.97
N VAL A 190 -2.68 -1.08 -21.89
CA VAL A 190 -4.14 -1.26 -21.87
C VAL A 190 -4.68 -0.73 -20.55
N ASN A 191 -6.00 -0.55 -20.43
CA ASN A 191 -6.64 -0.15 -19.20
C ASN A 191 -7.22 -1.36 -18.45
N VAL A 192 -6.62 -1.70 -17.31
CA VAL A 192 -7.00 -2.87 -16.50
C VAL A 192 -7.51 -2.43 -15.14
N HIS A 193 -8.79 -2.72 -14.89
CA HIS A 193 -9.44 -2.49 -13.62
C HIS A 193 -9.60 -3.81 -12.86
N ILE A 194 -9.16 -3.87 -11.61
CA ILE A 194 -9.55 -4.89 -10.63
C ILE A 194 -10.54 -4.22 -9.69
N ALA A 195 -11.83 -4.55 -9.84
CA ALA A 195 -12.87 -3.77 -9.19
C ALA A 195 -14.19 -4.51 -8.95
N ASN A 196 -14.99 -3.94 -8.05
CA ASN A 196 -16.37 -4.33 -7.72
C ASN A 196 -16.54 -5.68 -7.01
N GLY A 197 -15.45 -6.33 -6.62
CA GLY A 197 -15.43 -7.62 -5.94
C GLY A 197 -14.26 -7.67 -4.95
N ALA A 198 -13.69 -8.85 -4.72
CA ALA A 198 -12.42 -8.93 -3.99
C ALA A 198 -11.27 -8.32 -4.81
N CYS A 199 -10.11 -8.18 -4.17
CA CYS A 199 -8.89 -7.67 -4.80
C CYS A 199 -7.67 -8.54 -4.45
N ILE A 200 -6.48 -7.95 -4.32
CA ILE A 200 -5.21 -8.68 -4.35
C ILE A 200 -4.78 -9.09 -2.94
N THR A 201 -4.39 -10.36 -2.77
CA THR A 201 -3.76 -10.87 -1.54
C THR A 201 -2.40 -11.52 -1.86
N ILE A 202 -1.34 -10.93 -1.33
CA ILE A 202 0.05 -11.40 -1.39
C ILE A 202 0.38 -11.98 -0.02
N GLN A 203 0.26 -13.30 0.13
CA GLN A 203 0.38 -13.96 1.43
C GLN A 203 1.47 -15.03 1.43
N PHE A 204 2.42 -14.90 2.37
CA PHE A 204 3.54 -15.82 2.60
C PHE A 204 4.34 -16.15 1.33
N ILE A 205 4.57 -15.15 0.48
CA ILE A 205 5.28 -15.29 -0.78
C ILE A 205 6.34 -14.21 -0.93
N THR A 206 7.16 -14.33 -1.98
CA THR A 206 8.21 -13.37 -2.28
C THR A 206 8.25 -12.97 -3.75
N ASN A 207 8.90 -11.84 -4.04
CA ASN A 207 9.18 -11.37 -5.40
C ASN A 207 7.91 -11.16 -6.22
N VAL A 208 7.14 -10.12 -5.85
CA VAL A 208 5.93 -9.73 -6.58
C VAL A 208 6.02 -8.26 -7.00
N ILE A 209 5.66 -7.99 -8.26
CA ILE A 209 5.48 -6.63 -8.78
C ILE A 209 4.02 -6.45 -9.21
N ILE A 210 3.35 -5.44 -8.67
CA ILE A 210 2.00 -5.02 -9.08
C ILE A 210 2.15 -3.65 -9.76
N HIS A 211 1.95 -3.61 -11.08
CA HIS A 211 2.28 -2.42 -11.86
C HIS A 211 1.20 -2.00 -12.87
N GLY A 212 0.83 -0.72 -12.85
CA GLY A 212 0.01 -0.10 -13.89
C GLY A 212 -1.46 -0.52 -13.88
N LEU A 213 -2.04 -0.80 -12.70
CA LEU A 213 -3.44 -1.23 -12.56
C LEU A 213 -4.32 -0.13 -11.97
N HIS A 214 -5.62 -0.19 -12.28
CA HIS A 214 -6.66 0.54 -11.54
C HIS A 214 -7.31 -0.43 -10.54
N ILE A 215 -7.16 -0.19 -9.24
CA ILE A 215 -7.66 -1.06 -8.17
C ILE A 215 -8.65 -0.27 -7.32
N HIS A 216 -9.93 -0.57 -7.41
CA HIS A 216 -10.95 0.24 -6.75
C HIS A 216 -12.26 -0.49 -6.50
N ASP A 217 -13.11 0.04 -5.63
CA ASP A 217 -14.39 -0.56 -5.28
C ASP A 217 -14.24 -2.03 -4.80
N CYS A 218 -13.14 -2.33 -4.11
CA CYS A 218 -12.90 -3.62 -3.49
C CYS A 218 -13.88 -3.82 -2.35
N LYS A 219 -14.43 -5.04 -2.22
CA LYS A 219 -15.53 -5.36 -1.31
C LYS A 219 -15.17 -6.56 -0.45
N PRO A 220 -15.76 -6.65 0.76
CA PRO A 220 -15.65 -7.86 1.55
C PRO A 220 -16.27 -9.03 0.79
N THR A 221 -15.61 -10.19 0.83
CA THR A 221 -16.14 -11.43 0.25
C THR A 221 -16.33 -12.47 1.32
N GLY A 222 -17.40 -13.27 1.19
CA GLY A 222 -17.72 -14.31 2.17
C GLY A 222 -16.80 -15.53 2.09
N ASN A 223 -17.01 -16.47 3.01
CA ASN A 223 -16.17 -17.67 3.10
C ASN A 223 -16.19 -18.51 1.82
N ALA A 224 -15.03 -19.00 1.40
CA ALA A 224 -14.91 -19.88 0.23
C ALA A 224 -13.63 -20.71 0.26
N MET A 225 -13.59 -21.74 -0.58
CA MET A 225 -12.32 -22.36 -0.97
C MET A 225 -11.66 -21.50 -2.04
N VAL A 226 -10.37 -21.21 -1.88
CA VAL A 226 -9.60 -20.39 -2.84
C VAL A 226 -8.29 -21.10 -3.17
N ARG A 227 -7.98 -21.19 -4.47
CA ARG A 227 -6.71 -21.75 -4.95
C ARG A 227 -5.57 -20.75 -4.84
N SER A 228 -4.43 -21.20 -4.31
CA SER A 228 -3.20 -20.41 -4.18
C SER A 228 -2.04 -20.94 -5.03
N SER A 229 -2.06 -22.22 -5.42
CA SER A 229 -1.09 -22.83 -6.33
C SER A 229 -1.77 -23.91 -7.21
N PRO A 230 -1.09 -24.50 -8.21
CA PRO A 230 -1.68 -25.56 -9.02
C PRO A 230 -2.04 -26.80 -8.19
N SER A 231 -1.32 -27.02 -7.08
CA SER A 231 -1.49 -28.16 -6.19
C SER A 231 -2.25 -27.86 -4.89
N HIS A 232 -2.47 -26.58 -4.54
CA HIS A 232 -3.05 -26.19 -3.27
C HIS A 232 -4.22 -25.20 -3.39
N TYR A 233 -5.30 -25.50 -2.68
CA TYR A 233 -6.40 -24.58 -2.39
C TYR A 233 -6.86 -24.79 -0.93
N GLY A 234 -7.25 -23.71 -0.27
CA GLY A 234 -7.56 -23.72 1.17
C GLY A 234 -8.86 -22.99 1.48
N TRP A 235 -9.40 -23.25 2.66
CA TRP A 235 -10.56 -22.51 3.18
C TRP A 235 -10.13 -21.09 3.57
N ARG A 236 -10.89 -20.10 3.12
CA ARG A 236 -10.71 -18.69 3.40
C ARG A 236 -11.94 -18.15 4.11
N THR A 237 -11.70 -17.40 5.17
CA THR A 237 -12.74 -16.64 5.87
C THR A 237 -13.07 -15.36 5.10
N MET A 238 -13.94 -14.54 5.67
CA MET A 238 -14.27 -13.25 5.12
C MET A 238 -13.01 -12.41 4.86
N ALA A 239 -12.87 -11.88 3.65
CA ALA A 239 -11.85 -10.88 3.33
C ALA A 239 -12.41 -9.49 3.63
N ASP A 240 -11.57 -8.58 4.11
CA ASP A 240 -12.01 -7.24 4.55
C ASP A 240 -12.35 -6.30 3.37
N GLY A 241 -11.73 -6.56 2.21
CA GLY A 241 -11.94 -5.76 1.00
C GLY A 241 -10.86 -4.71 0.78
N ASP A 242 -9.62 -4.99 1.19
CA ASP A 242 -8.43 -4.20 0.84
C ASP A 242 -8.17 -4.18 -0.66
N GLY A 243 -7.52 -3.12 -1.16
CA GLY A 243 -6.99 -3.09 -2.53
C GLY A 243 -5.87 -4.09 -2.76
N VAL A 244 -4.79 -3.96 -1.98
CA VAL A 244 -3.62 -4.85 -1.99
C VAL A 244 -3.26 -5.20 -0.55
N SER A 245 -3.49 -6.45 -0.17
CA SER A 245 -3.14 -6.98 1.16
C SER A 245 -1.83 -7.77 1.09
N ILE A 246 -0.84 -7.42 1.91
CA ILE A 246 0.49 -8.03 1.96
C ILE A 246 0.70 -8.63 3.35
N PHE A 247 0.82 -9.95 3.41
CA PHE A 247 0.83 -10.71 4.65
C PHE A 247 2.07 -11.61 4.71
N GLY A 248 2.94 -11.40 5.70
CA GLY A 248 4.17 -12.17 5.90
C GLY A 248 5.00 -12.39 4.63
N SER A 249 5.09 -11.38 3.76
CA SER A 249 5.70 -11.47 2.43
C SER A 249 6.91 -10.54 2.28
N SER A 250 7.80 -10.84 1.33
CA SER A 250 9.05 -10.10 1.13
C SER A 250 9.34 -9.76 -0.33
N HIS A 251 10.14 -8.73 -0.57
CA HIS A 251 10.52 -8.30 -1.93
C HIS A 251 9.29 -7.98 -2.79
N ILE A 252 8.50 -7.00 -2.34
CA ILE A 252 7.24 -6.59 -2.97
C ILE A 252 7.38 -5.16 -3.52
N TRP A 253 6.86 -4.95 -4.73
CA TRP A 253 6.85 -3.63 -5.35
C TRP A 253 5.47 -3.30 -5.92
N VAL A 254 4.82 -2.29 -5.34
CA VAL A 254 3.51 -1.77 -5.78
C VAL A 254 3.77 -0.42 -6.48
N ASP A 255 3.67 -0.40 -7.81
CA ASP A 255 4.15 0.71 -8.63
C ASP A 255 3.14 1.20 -9.67
N HIS A 256 2.99 2.52 -9.86
CA HIS A 256 2.15 3.08 -10.94
C HIS A 256 0.69 2.61 -10.95
N ASN A 257 0.12 2.28 -9.79
CA ASN A 257 -1.28 1.88 -9.69
C ASN A 257 -2.16 3.09 -9.30
N SER A 258 -3.41 3.09 -9.74
CA SER A 258 -4.44 4.01 -9.26
C SER A 258 -5.33 3.28 -8.26
N LEU A 259 -5.40 3.73 -7.00
CA LEU A 259 -6.15 3.07 -5.94
C LEU A 259 -7.19 4.01 -5.31
N ALA A 260 -8.43 3.52 -5.15
CA ALA A 260 -9.51 4.32 -4.59
C ALA A 260 -10.68 3.47 -4.05
N ASN A 261 -11.44 4.05 -3.10
CA ASN A 261 -12.78 3.58 -2.71
C ASN A 261 -12.89 2.08 -2.42
N CYS A 262 -11.92 1.51 -1.72
CA CYS A 262 -12.02 0.13 -1.22
C CYS A 262 -12.87 0.09 0.06
N ALA A 263 -13.30 -1.10 0.48
CA ALA A 263 -14.11 -1.24 1.68
C ALA A 263 -13.29 -1.05 2.98
N ASP A 264 -12.03 -1.47 2.99
CA ASP A 264 -11.13 -1.33 4.14
C ASP A 264 -9.85 -0.55 3.79
N GLY A 265 -8.67 -1.16 3.61
CA GLY A 265 -7.42 -0.50 3.20
C GLY A 265 -7.23 -0.34 1.69
N LEU A 266 -6.34 0.57 1.23
CA LEU A 266 -5.87 0.53 -0.17
C LEU A 266 -4.63 -0.35 -0.32
N VAL A 267 -3.62 -0.18 0.54
CA VAL A 267 -2.42 -1.02 0.57
C VAL A 267 -2.04 -1.30 2.02
N ASP A 268 -2.17 -2.56 2.43
CA ASP A 268 -1.89 -2.97 3.79
C ASP A 268 -0.76 -4.00 3.84
N ALA A 269 0.19 -3.82 4.76
CA ALA A 269 1.31 -4.74 4.97
C ALA A 269 1.43 -5.11 6.44
N VAL A 270 1.39 -6.41 6.74
CA VAL A 270 1.30 -6.90 8.12
C VAL A 270 2.11 -8.19 8.32
N MET A 271 2.21 -8.64 9.56
CA MET A 271 2.67 -10.00 9.92
C MET A 271 4.11 -10.29 9.50
N GLY A 272 5.01 -9.34 9.76
CA GLY A 272 6.44 -9.45 9.48
C GLY A 272 6.80 -9.25 8.01
N SER A 273 5.88 -8.69 7.20
CA SER A 273 6.20 -8.31 5.82
C SER A 273 7.32 -7.26 5.79
N THR A 274 8.24 -7.37 4.83
CA THR A 274 9.43 -6.49 4.75
C THR A 274 9.97 -6.42 3.33
N ALA A 275 11.00 -5.59 3.09
CA ALA A 275 11.57 -5.37 1.76
C ALA A 275 10.49 -4.94 0.74
N ILE A 276 9.76 -3.86 1.08
CA ILE A 276 8.64 -3.37 0.28
C ILE A 276 8.95 -1.97 -0.26
N THR A 277 8.59 -1.72 -1.51
CA THR A 277 8.51 -0.36 -2.08
C THR A 277 7.11 -0.11 -2.62
N ILE A 278 6.54 1.03 -2.27
CA ILE A 278 5.25 1.51 -2.77
C ILE A 278 5.54 2.85 -3.47
N SER A 279 5.48 2.86 -4.80
CA SER A 279 5.92 4.02 -5.57
C SER A 279 5.04 4.43 -6.74
N ASN A 280 5.07 5.72 -7.10
CA ASN A 280 4.38 6.25 -8.28
C ASN A 280 2.87 5.96 -8.33
N ASN A 281 2.25 5.59 -7.21
CA ASN A 281 0.84 5.27 -7.18
C ASN A 281 0.04 6.57 -7.02
N TYR A 282 -1.20 6.54 -7.48
CA TYR A 282 -2.17 7.59 -7.27
C TYR A 282 -3.27 7.10 -6.34
N PHE A 283 -3.36 7.70 -5.15
CA PHE A 283 -4.36 7.36 -4.13
C PHE A 283 -5.42 8.46 -4.07
N THR A 284 -6.70 8.08 -4.08
CA THR A 284 -7.82 9.03 -3.95
C THR A 284 -9.04 8.43 -3.26
N HIS A 285 -9.98 9.27 -2.83
CA HIS A 285 -11.33 8.91 -2.38
C HIS A 285 -11.36 7.72 -1.40
N HIS A 286 -10.66 7.85 -0.27
CA HIS A 286 -10.52 6.75 0.67
C HIS A 286 -10.18 7.22 2.09
N ASN A 287 -10.75 6.55 3.09
CA ASN A 287 -10.50 6.92 4.49
C ASN A 287 -9.15 6.39 5.00
N GLU A 288 -9.00 5.06 4.98
CA GLU A 288 -7.89 4.35 5.61
C GLU A 288 -6.90 3.88 4.54
N VAL A 289 -5.98 4.77 4.13
CA VAL A 289 -5.22 4.57 2.88
C VAL A 289 -4.22 3.41 2.97
N MET A 290 -3.31 3.45 3.93
CA MET A 290 -2.19 2.51 3.99
C MET A 290 -1.82 2.17 5.43
N LEU A 291 -2.02 0.90 5.82
CA LEU A 291 -1.63 0.38 7.13
C LEU A 291 -0.37 -0.48 7.05
N LEU A 292 0.66 -0.08 7.79
CA LEU A 292 1.93 -0.81 7.85
C LEU A 292 2.18 -1.30 9.29
N GLY A 293 1.86 -2.57 9.52
CA GLY A 293 1.79 -3.23 10.82
C GLY A 293 0.41 -3.10 11.46
N HIS A 294 -0.18 -4.22 11.90
CA HIS A 294 -1.59 -4.28 12.30
C HIS A 294 -1.83 -4.07 13.81
N SER A 295 -0.86 -4.47 14.65
CA SER A 295 -1.03 -4.51 16.10
C SER A 295 0.18 -3.98 16.85
N ASP A 296 -0.08 -3.16 17.87
CA ASP A 296 0.94 -2.63 18.77
C ASP A 296 1.65 -3.75 19.58
N SER A 297 1.00 -4.91 19.76
CA SER A 297 1.60 -6.06 20.45
C SER A 297 2.39 -7.01 19.53
N TYR A 298 2.30 -6.84 18.21
CA TYR A 298 2.93 -7.75 17.25
C TYR A 298 4.38 -7.33 16.94
N VAL A 299 5.28 -7.65 17.87
CA VAL A 299 6.69 -7.18 17.84
C VAL A 299 7.52 -7.70 16.66
N ARG A 300 7.06 -8.72 15.92
CA ARG A 300 7.76 -9.18 14.71
C ARG A 300 7.77 -8.12 13.61
N ASP A 301 6.82 -7.18 13.63
CA ASP A 301 6.78 -6.04 12.69
C ASP A 301 7.94 -5.06 12.90
N LYS A 302 8.76 -5.18 13.95
CA LYS A 302 10.03 -4.41 14.09
C LYS A 302 11.00 -4.60 12.93
N GLN A 303 10.87 -5.71 12.21
CA GLN A 303 11.71 -6.06 11.07
C GLN A 303 11.11 -5.57 9.74
N MET A 304 9.92 -4.96 9.76
CA MET A 304 9.27 -4.38 8.60
C MET A 304 10.06 -3.16 8.10
N GLN A 305 10.35 -3.15 6.81
CA GLN A 305 11.07 -2.06 6.15
C GLN A 305 10.36 -1.72 4.85
N VAL A 306 9.89 -0.47 4.75
CA VAL A 306 9.06 -0.02 3.61
C VAL A 306 9.53 1.34 3.11
N THR A 307 9.68 1.46 1.79
CA THR A 307 9.90 2.74 1.10
C THR A 307 8.60 3.18 0.45
N ILE A 308 8.14 4.38 0.78
CA ILE A 308 6.96 5.04 0.19
C ILE A 308 7.49 6.22 -0.61
N ALA A 309 7.50 6.13 -1.94
CA ALA A 309 8.20 7.12 -2.79
C ALA A 309 7.43 7.58 -4.02
N TYR A 310 7.46 8.88 -4.34
CA TYR A 310 6.86 9.41 -5.59
C TYR A 310 5.36 9.15 -5.76
N ASN A 311 4.64 8.81 -4.68
CA ASN A 311 3.20 8.65 -4.76
C ASN A 311 2.50 10.02 -4.74
N HIS A 312 1.34 10.07 -5.37
CA HIS A 312 0.45 11.21 -5.26
C HIS A 312 -0.75 10.83 -4.36
N PHE A 313 -0.83 11.49 -3.20
CA PHE A 313 -1.94 11.40 -2.26
C PHE A 313 -2.92 12.54 -2.57
N GLY A 314 -3.95 12.18 -3.34
CA GLY A 314 -4.88 13.08 -4.00
C GLY A 314 -6.18 13.31 -3.25
N GLU A 315 -7.17 13.82 -3.98
CA GLU A 315 -8.48 14.21 -3.48
C GLU A 315 -9.21 13.11 -2.69
N GLY A 316 -9.98 13.52 -1.68
CA GLY A 316 -10.89 12.64 -0.94
C GLY A 316 -10.20 11.67 0.01
N LEU A 317 -8.93 11.88 0.34
CA LEU A 317 -8.21 11.09 1.34
C LEU A 317 -8.40 11.67 2.75
N ILE A 318 -8.57 10.79 3.75
CA ILE A 318 -8.77 11.23 5.15
C ILE A 318 -7.49 11.05 5.98
N GLN A 319 -6.89 9.86 5.97
CA GLN A 319 -5.77 9.51 6.86
C GLN A 319 -4.93 8.30 6.40
N ARG A 320 -3.89 7.98 7.18
CA ARG A 320 -3.01 6.79 7.04
C ARG A 320 -2.18 6.77 5.75
N MET A 321 -1.38 7.81 5.51
CA MET A 321 -0.54 7.95 4.32
C MET A 321 0.97 8.08 4.63
N PRO A 322 1.61 7.11 5.34
CA PRO A 322 1.07 5.87 5.89
C PRO A 322 0.64 5.98 7.37
N ARG A 323 0.01 4.93 7.92
CA ARG A 323 -0.02 4.65 9.37
C ARG A 323 0.89 3.48 9.70
N CYS A 324 1.91 3.73 10.50
CA CYS A 324 3.01 2.80 10.76
C CYS A 324 3.05 2.24 12.18
N ARG A 325 3.58 1.04 12.35
CA ARG A 325 3.91 0.44 13.66
C ARG A 325 5.26 -0.29 13.62
N HIS A 326 6.02 -0.18 14.70
CA HIS A 326 7.31 -0.87 14.96
C HIS A 326 8.47 -0.63 13.97
N GLY A 327 8.28 -0.90 12.69
CA GLY A 327 9.33 -1.01 11.69
C GLY A 327 9.99 0.32 11.27
N TYR A 328 10.72 0.26 10.15
CA TYR A 328 11.42 1.39 9.54
C TYR A 328 10.73 1.82 8.24
N PHE A 329 10.39 3.10 8.14
CA PHE A 329 9.60 3.65 7.04
C PHE A 329 10.31 4.86 6.44
N HIS A 330 10.68 4.75 5.16
CA HIS A 330 11.26 5.87 4.41
C HIS A 330 10.18 6.47 3.51
N VAL A 331 9.69 7.65 3.87
CA VAL A 331 8.64 8.38 3.15
C VAL A 331 9.31 9.51 2.38
N VAL A 332 9.45 9.36 1.07
CA VAL A 332 10.34 10.23 0.28
C VAL A 332 9.73 10.75 -1.02
N ASN A 333 9.81 12.05 -1.28
CA ASN A 333 9.31 12.69 -2.51
C ASN A 333 7.87 12.33 -2.89
N ASN A 334 6.96 12.19 -1.92
CA ASN A 334 5.53 12.05 -2.20
C ASN A 334 4.86 13.42 -2.24
N ASP A 335 3.75 13.50 -2.98
CA ASP A 335 2.94 14.71 -3.08
C ASP A 335 1.61 14.54 -2.36
N TYR A 336 1.45 15.25 -1.26
CA TYR A 336 0.25 15.27 -0.45
C TYR A 336 -0.53 16.53 -0.73
N THR A 337 -1.61 16.38 -1.49
CA THR A 337 -2.48 17.51 -1.83
C THR A 337 -3.72 17.57 -0.95
N HIS A 338 -4.14 16.44 -0.38
CA HIS A 338 -5.31 16.37 0.47
C HIS A 338 -5.10 15.37 1.62
N TRP A 339 -5.60 15.77 2.79
CA TRP A 339 -5.95 14.89 3.90
C TRP A 339 -7.02 15.62 4.73
N GLU A 340 -7.86 14.87 5.44
CA GLU A 340 -8.86 15.47 6.32
C GLU A 340 -8.47 15.42 7.80
N MET A 341 -7.72 14.40 8.22
CA MET A 341 -7.33 14.21 9.62
C MET A 341 -5.83 14.35 9.85
N TYR A 342 -5.01 13.57 9.16
CA TYR A 342 -3.54 13.64 9.19
C TYR A 342 -2.98 12.93 7.96
N ALA A 343 -1.74 13.24 7.58
CA ALA A 343 -1.06 12.52 6.50
C ALA A 343 -0.33 11.29 7.05
N ILE A 344 0.69 11.50 7.89
CA ILE A 344 1.57 10.44 8.40
C ILE A 344 1.21 10.16 9.85
N GLY A 345 1.05 8.88 10.21
CA GLY A 345 0.77 8.53 11.59
C GLY A 345 1.38 7.22 12.03
N GLY A 346 1.21 6.90 13.31
CA GLY A 346 1.69 5.63 13.83
C GLY A 346 1.46 5.44 15.32
N SER A 347 1.65 4.19 15.75
CA SER A 347 1.64 3.74 17.13
C SER A 347 2.73 2.68 17.34
N ALA A 348 3.11 2.39 18.59
CA ALA A 348 4.17 1.41 18.91
C ALA A 348 5.54 1.69 18.26
N GLU A 349 6.07 2.91 18.45
CA GLU A 349 7.47 3.28 18.17
C GLU A 349 7.99 2.96 16.75
N PRO A 350 7.27 3.33 15.67
CA PRO A 350 7.83 3.21 14.32
C PRO A 350 8.94 4.25 14.11
N THR A 351 9.96 3.90 13.33
CA THR A 351 10.92 4.87 12.80
C THR A 351 10.39 5.42 11.47
N ILE A 352 10.19 6.73 11.38
CA ILE A 352 9.67 7.39 10.19
C ILE A 352 10.67 8.46 9.74
N ASN A 353 11.22 8.27 8.54
CA ASN A 353 12.09 9.24 7.88
C ASN A 353 11.33 9.90 6.72
N SER A 354 10.84 11.13 6.93
CA SER A 354 10.18 11.95 5.91
C SER A 354 11.22 12.83 5.20
N GLN A 355 11.35 12.68 3.88
CA GLN A 355 12.34 13.41 3.10
C GLN A 355 11.81 13.95 1.77
N GLY A 356 11.96 15.25 1.51
CA GLY A 356 11.64 15.85 0.21
C GLY A 356 10.17 15.76 -0.23
N ASN A 357 9.25 15.43 0.69
CA ASN A 357 7.81 15.37 0.39
C ASN A 357 7.22 16.79 0.28
N ARG A 358 6.13 16.91 -0.47
CA ARG A 358 5.34 18.15 -0.53
C ARG A 358 4.03 17.96 0.23
N TYR A 359 3.79 18.81 1.23
CA TYR A 359 2.59 18.80 2.05
C TYR A 359 1.78 20.07 1.86
N LEU A 360 0.69 19.97 1.11
CA LEU A 360 -0.30 21.05 1.00
C LEU A 360 -1.42 20.80 2.01
N ALA A 361 -1.35 21.48 3.15
CA ALA A 361 -2.35 21.30 4.20
C ALA A 361 -3.76 21.70 3.74
N PRO A 362 -4.81 21.02 4.23
CA PRO A 362 -6.20 21.40 3.98
C PRO A 362 -6.50 22.77 4.59
N VAL A 363 -7.59 23.40 4.16
CA VAL A 363 -8.03 24.70 4.71
C VAL A 363 -8.36 24.61 6.21
N ASN A 364 -8.82 23.45 6.68
CA ASN A 364 -9.16 23.20 8.08
C ASN A 364 -7.97 23.51 9.01
N PRO A 365 -8.09 24.48 9.95
CA PRO A 365 -7.00 24.84 10.86
C PRO A 365 -6.63 23.73 11.85
N PHE A 366 -7.51 22.76 12.09
CA PHE A 366 -7.26 21.63 12.99
C PHE A 366 -6.57 20.43 12.31
N ALA A 367 -6.30 20.53 11.01
CA ALA A 367 -5.66 19.47 10.22
C ALA A 367 -4.35 19.96 9.56
N LYS A 368 -3.68 20.96 10.17
CA LYS A 368 -2.41 21.49 9.68
C LYS A 368 -1.21 20.62 10.04
N GLU A 369 -1.29 19.87 11.12
CA GLU A 369 -0.25 18.93 11.49
C GLU A 369 -0.25 17.73 10.53
N VAL A 370 0.89 17.52 9.87
CA VAL A 370 1.13 16.37 8.98
C VAL A 370 1.10 15.06 9.78
N THR A 371 1.63 15.11 11.00
CA THR A 371 1.91 13.95 11.84
C THR A 371 0.81 13.65 12.86
N LYS A 372 0.51 12.37 13.12
CA LYS A 372 -0.34 11.95 14.24
C LYS A 372 0.17 10.71 14.96
N ARG A 373 0.45 10.84 16.26
CA ARG A 373 0.73 9.72 17.15
C ARG A 373 -0.59 9.19 17.69
N VAL A 374 -0.97 7.98 17.26
CA VAL A 374 -2.30 7.42 17.51
C VAL A 374 -2.33 6.77 18.88
N ASP A 375 -3.33 7.10 19.70
CA ASP A 375 -3.60 6.53 21.03
C ASP A 375 -2.38 6.48 21.98
N THR A 376 -1.42 7.40 21.80
CA THR A 376 -0.16 7.41 22.54
C THR A 376 0.03 8.74 23.26
N ALA A 377 0.27 8.70 24.57
CA ALA A 377 0.47 9.90 25.38
C ALA A 377 1.80 10.59 25.03
N GLU A 378 1.85 11.93 25.15
CA GLU A 378 3.03 12.74 24.79
C GLU A 378 4.33 12.27 25.48
N GLY A 379 4.25 11.85 26.74
CA GLY A 379 5.41 11.32 27.47
C GLY A 379 5.98 10.01 26.91
N GLN A 380 5.19 9.24 26.16
CA GLN A 380 5.58 7.93 25.64
C GLN A 380 6.23 7.99 24.26
N TRP A 381 5.81 8.92 23.39
CA TRP A 381 6.34 9.00 22.03
C TRP A 381 7.53 9.96 21.87
N LYS A 382 7.94 10.65 22.93
CA LYS A 382 9.12 11.54 22.90
C LYS A 382 10.42 10.84 22.53
N SER A 383 10.52 9.51 22.66
CA SER A 383 11.70 8.76 22.21
C SER A 383 11.62 8.33 20.75
N TRP A 384 10.46 8.48 20.09
CA TRP A 384 10.24 7.91 18.76
C TRP A 384 11.02 8.67 17.70
N ASN A 385 11.59 7.92 16.78
CA ASN A 385 12.46 8.45 15.74
C ASN A 385 11.66 8.91 14.52
N TRP A 386 11.04 10.09 14.60
CA TRP A 386 10.30 10.71 13.49
C TRP A 386 11.06 11.96 13.03
N ARG A 387 11.50 11.94 11.77
CA ARG A 387 12.34 13.00 11.18
C ARG A 387 11.67 13.56 9.93
N SER A 388 11.91 14.83 9.66
CA SER A 388 11.52 15.55 8.46
C SER A 388 12.73 16.34 7.94
N GLU A 389 13.08 16.14 6.67
CA GLU A 389 14.24 16.78 6.04
C GLU A 389 13.93 17.17 4.59
N GLY A 390 14.11 18.44 4.24
CA GLY A 390 13.86 18.93 2.88
C GLY A 390 12.39 18.91 2.44
N ASP A 391 11.46 18.64 3.34
CA ASP A 391 10.03 18.64 3.05
C ASP A 391 9.51 20.07 2.78
N LEU A 392 8.66 20.21 1.76
CA LEU A 392 7.99 21.46 1.42
C LEU A 392 6.63 21.54 2.10
N MET A 393 6.53 22.42 3.10
CA MET A 393 5.30 22.68 3.85
C MET A 393 4.52 23.86 3.26
N LEU A 394 3.27 23.64 2.83
CA LEU A 394 2.42 24.65 2.21
C LEU A 394 1.10 24.80 2.99
N ASN A 395 0.49 25.98 2.88
CA ASN A 395 -0.78 26.32 3.53
C ASN A 395 -0.77 26.09 5.06
N GLY A 396 0.35 26.39 5.72
CA GLY A 396 0.51 26.22 7.16
C GLY A 396 0.69 24.77 7.63
N ALA A 397 0.99 23.83 6.72
CA ALA A 397 1.42 22.50 7.10
C ALA A 397 2.63 22.57 8.03
N TYR A 398 2.71 21.66 9.00
CA TYR A 398 3.93 21.47 9.79
C TYR A 398 4.09 20.02 10.22
N PHE A 399 5.34 19.64 10.47
CA PHE A 399 5.71 18.32 10.96
C PHE A 399 6.27 18.47 12.36
N THR A 400 5.67 17.79 13.34
CA THR A 400 6.19 17.80 14.71
C THR A 400 7.29 16.74 14.80
N HIS A 401 8.55 17.16 14.76
CA HIS A 401 9.73 16.33 15.06
C HIS A 401 10.10 16.40 16.55
N LEU A 402 11.13 15.65 16.96
CA LEU A 402 11.75 15.84 18.27
C LEU A 402 12.32 17.26 18.38
N GLU A 403 11.93 18.01 19.41
CA GLU A 403 12.34 19.39 19.65
C GLU A 403 13.86 19.51 19.88
N LEU A 404 14.58 19.90 18.83
CA LEU A 404 15.73 20.82 18.85
C LEU A 404 15.74 21.53 17.49
N GLU A 405 15.40 22.82 17.52
CA GLU A 405 15.30 23.78 16.41
C GLU A 405 14.00 23.76 15.57
N LEU A 406 13.14 24.72 15.88
CA LEU A 406 12.09 25.25 15.01
C LEU A 406 12.76 25.89 13.78
N GLN A 407 12.58 25.32 12.59
CA GLN A 407 12.77 26.09 11.36
C GLN A 407 11.62 27.09 11.23
N PRO A 408 11.89 28.40 11.02
CA PRO A 408 10.82 29.38 10.84
C PRO A 408 10.06 29.10 9.54
N ALA A 409 8.73 29.06 9.63
CA ALA A 409 7.86 29.06 8.46
C ALA A 409 8.12 30.32 7.61
N MET A 410 8.31 30.13 6.30
CA MET A 410 8.48 31.24 5.35
C MET A 410 7.18 32.07 5.28
N PRO A 411 7.25 33.41 5.40
CA PRO A 411 6.07 34.27 5.31
C PRO A 411 5.41 34.24 3.92
N GLU A 412 4.07 34.31 3.93
CA GLU A 412 3.13 34.20 2.80
C GLU A 412 3.46 35.13 1.60
N HIS A 413 4.21 36.21 1.82
CA HIS A 413 4.56 37.19 0.79
C HIS A 413 5.83 36.89 -0.03
N GLN A 414 6.52 35.76 0.23
CA GLN A 414 7.63 35.26 -0.60
C GLN A 414 7.32 33.95 -1.34
N ALA A 415 6.07 33.49 -1.31
CA ALA A 415 5.59 32.44 -2.20
C ALA A 415 5.50 33.00 -3.64
N LEU A 416 6.64 33.06 -4.34
CA LEU A 416 6.62 32.81 -5.77
C LEU A 416 5.92 31.46 -5.94
N GLU A 417 4.92 31.35 -6.82
CA GLU A 417 4.28 30.07 -7.13
C GLU A 417 5.39 29.01 -7.23
N PRO A 418 5.48 28.05 -6.30
CA PRO A 418 6.45 27.00 -6.45
C PRO A 418 5.96 26.22 -7.66
N SER A 419 6.69 26.32 -8.77
CA SER A 419 6.55 25.39 -9.89
C SER A 419 6.44 24.00 -9.29
N LEU A 420 5.47 23.21 -9.77
CA LEU A 420 5.29 21.81 -9.39
C LEU A 420 6.66 21.14 -9.17
N PRO A 421 6.84 20.34 -8.09
CA PRO A 421 8.03 19.52 -7.96
C PRO A 421 8.27 18.85 -9.30
N PRO A 422 9.45 19.01 -9.93
CA PRO A 422 9.56 18.80 -11.36
C PRO A 422 9.21 17.37 -11.84
N TRP A 423 9.19 16.39 -10.94
CA TRP A 423 8.77 15.00 -11.15
C TRP A 423 7.23 14.76 -11.15
N LEU A 424 6.39 15.74 -10.81
CA LEU A 424 4.92 15.64 -10.85
C LEU A 424 4.32 15.84 -12.24
N GLU A 425 5.02 16.53 -13.14
CA GLU A 425 4.53 16.84 -14.50
C GLU A 425 4.13 15.60 -15.35
N PRO A 426 4.80 14.42 -15.24
CA PRO A 426 4.43 13.22 -15.99
C PRO A 426 3.21 12.44 -15.45
N LEU A 427 2.81 12.62 -14.18
CA LEU A 427 1.68 11.87 -13.58
C LEU A 427 0.32 12.33 -14.13
N LEU A 428 0.20 13.60 -14.54
CA LEU A 428 -1.02 14.16 -15.15
C LEU A 428 -1.26 13.70 -16.60
N LEU A 429 -0.23 13.21 -17.30
CA LEU A 429 -0.31 12.85 -18.73
C LEU A 429 -0.72 11.41 -19.00
N VAL A 430 -0.87 10.55 -17.98
CA VAL A 430 -1.27 9.14 -18.14
C VAL A 430 -2.80 8.96 -18.09
N LEU A 431 -3.59 10.00 -17.77
CA LEU A 431 -5.05 9.90 -17.61
C LEU A 431 -5.88 10.61 -18.69
N VAL A 432 -5.29 11.03 -19.83
CA VAL A 432 -6.06 11.57 -20.95
C VAL A 432 -6.04 10.57 -22.11
N PRO A 433 -7.19 9.97 -22.51
CA PRO A 433 -7.22 9.16 -23.72
C PRO A 433 -6.86 10.07 -24.90
N SER A 434 -5.89 9.62 -25.70
CA SER A 434 -5.49 10.31 -26.92
C SER A 434 -6.69 10.45 -27.85
N VAL A 435 -7.29 11.64 -27.89
CA VAL A 435 -8.21 12.01 -28.97
C VAL A 435 -7.34 12.18 -30.21
N VAL A 436 -7.40 11.17 -31.08
CA VAL A 436 -6.86 11.25 -32.43
C VAL A 436 -7.62 12.33 -33.18
N VAL A 437 -7.04 13.52 -33.30
CA VAL A 437 -7.48 14.49 -34.31
C VAL A 437 -6.70 14.19 -35.58
N GLY A 438 -7.33 13.41 -36.46
CA GLY A 438 -6.89 13.26 -37.84
C GLY A 438 -7.08 14.55 -38.60
N ALA A 439 -5.99 15.24 -38.92
CA ALA A 439 -5.99 16.30 -39.92
C ALA A 439 -5.93 15.63 -41.32
N ALA A 440 -7.07 15.58 -41.98
CA ALA A 440 -7.15 15.27 -43.40
C ALA A 440 -6.61 16.47 -44.21
N GLN A 441 -5.65 16.20 -45.09
CA GLN A 441 -5.24 17.10 -46.16
C GLN A 441 -6.29 17.07 -47.28
N CYS A 442 -6.82 18.24 -47.65
CA CYS A 442 -7.22 18.66 -49.00
C CYS A 442 -7.15 20.18 -49.05
#